data_AF-A0A1G7QQG7-F1
#
_entry.id   AF-A0A1G7QQG7-F1
#
_cell.length_a   1.000
_cell.length_b   1.000
_cell.length_c   1.000
_cell.angle_alpha   90.00
_cell.angle_beta   90.00
_cell.angle_gamma   90.00
#
_symmetry.space_group_name_H-M   'P 1'
#
loop_
_entity.id
_entity.type
_entity.pdbx_description
1 polymer ?
#
loop_
_entity_poly.entity_id
_entity_poly.type
_entity_poly.pdbx_seq_one_letter_code
_entity_poly.pdbx_strand_id
1 'polypeptide(L)'
;MMENMTIGRYINLPVVSQDADLREVARVMLESKEGVVIVEKEDGSKGYIDYNVVLKWFLMGDEASKVKAKDVAILIKDEDKVEPTMNMENLVKSVITHRDSQLFTSTNGGVIGKLSLENLIEELAKSHSGEKEKREGLERLIGMIIDLFPFGVALVSEDGEIIRANKLAMEIISENPIEVEEIRKMINDNREKILTSKAGTYYRMSTNILGETNNFLVTFTDITAEYNMMQKLRSSQNEVETAFSIMLPDQRIEARLKSVPEYMDEYDESTGMVKITGVIRNGGFRHVVNMLKLIADAFRQGLMELPGMDKNALVEAAILHDIGKVQPELKIGDIVNPKEVFEKGYFHAFQSADLSKALYNIDDKVYYLIKYHHHLENELPSDFPEVLLPMYRFFRLIDGLSAGITRRGSKVLMKINGTRIYVKEESSFRSYNQEIEMDIYTGFFNSRKL
;
A
#
# COMPACT_ATOMS: atom_id res chain seq x y z
N MET A 1 -33.82 30.70 0.69
CA MET A 1 -35.05 30.01 0.23
C MET A 1 -35.72 29.26 1.40
N MET A 2 -35.82 29.87 2.59
CA MET A 2 -36.31 29.23 3.83
C MET A 2 -37.67 29.74 4.31
N GLU A 3 -38.21 30.81 3.73
CA GLU A 3 -39.41 31.49 4.25
C GLU A 3 -40.75 30.94 3.73
N ASN A 4 -40.77 30.08 2.71
CA ASN A 4 -42.03 29.57 2.11
C ASN A 4 -42.41 28.13 2.52
N MET A 5 -41.61 27.42 3.32
CA MET A 5 -41.88 26.01 3.65
C MET A 5 -42.88 25.82 4.80
N THR A 6 -43.10 26.81 5.65
CA THR A 6 -43.89 26.65 6.89
C THR A 6 -45.40 26.79 6.69
N ILE A 7 -45.86 27.41 5.60
CA ILE A 7 -47.30 27.71 5.38
C ILE A 7 -48.07 26.47 4.89
N GLY A 8 -47.40 25.49 4.26
CA GLY A 8 -48.05 24.31 3.71
C GLY A 8 -48.51 23.27 4.74
N ARG A 9 -48.03 23.32 5.98
CA ARG A 9 -48.30 22.28 7.01
C ARG A 9 -49.63 22.45 7.73
N TYR A 10 -50.18 23.65 7.70
CA TYR A 10 -51.35 24.03 8.48
C TYR A 10 -52.51 24.39 7.58
N ILE A 11 -53.71 24.01 7.98
CA ILE A 11 -54.95 24.36 7.31
C ILE A 11 -55.64 25.47 8.11
N ASN A 12 -56.08 26.51 7.41
CA ASN A 12 -56.86 27.57 8.01
C ASN A 12 -58.24 27.01 8.41
N LEU A 13 -58.59 27.17 9.68
CA LEU A 13 -59.87 26.68 10.17
C LEU A 13 -60.97 27.75 10.01
N PRO A 14 -62.21 27.36 9.65
CA PRO A 14 -63.34 28.27 9.66
C PRO A 14 -63.63 28.77 11.08
N VAL A 15 -64.01 30.04 11.19
CA VAL A 15 -64.38 30.68 12.46
C VAL A 15 -65.90 30.87 12.49
N VAL A 16 -66.53 30.52 13.60
CA VAL A 16 -67.97 30.69 13.82
C VAL A 16 -68.23 31.59 15.03
N SER A 17 -69.35 32.31 14.99
CA SER A 17 -69.78 33.14 16.14
C SER A 17 -70.08 32.25 17.35
N GLN A 18 -69.74 32.74 18.54
CA GLN A 18 -70.04 32.08 19.81
C GLN A 18 -71.54 31.84 20.06
N ASP A 19 -72.41 32.65 19.44
CA ASP A 19 -73.87 32.57 19.54
C ASP A 19 -74.50 31.79 18.38
N ALA A 20 -73.67 31.25 17.47
CA ALA A 20 -74.11 30.34 16.41
C ALA A 20 -74.76 29.09 17.02
N ASP A 21 -75.83 28.63 16.40
CA ASP A 21 -76.43 27.34 16.77
C ASP A 21 -75.65 26.17 16.15
N LEU A 22 -75.88 24.97 16.65
CA LEU A 22 -75.16 23.78 16.18
C LEU A 22 -75.43 23.42 14.71
N ARG A 23 -76.55 23.85 14.13
CA ARG A 23 -76.85 23.63 12.71
C ARG A 23 -76.01 24.55 11.85
N GLU A 24 -75.82 25.78 12.27
CA GLU A 24 -74.91 26.73 11.66
C GLU A 24 -73.47 26.25 11.73
N VAL A 25 -73.03 25.75 12.89
CA VAL A 25 -71.69 25.13 13.05
C VAL A 25 -71.52 23.94 12.09
N ALA A 26 -72.48 23.03 12.04
CA ALA A 26 -72.43 21.87 11.16
C ALA A 26 -72.42 22.25 9.68
N ARG A 27 -73.20 23.27 9.29
CA ARG A 27 -73.20 23.80 7.91
C ARG A 27 -71.81 24.34 7.56
N VAL A 28 -71.19 25.13 8.43
CA VAL A 28 -69.85 25.70 8.19
C VAL A 28 -68.78 24.61 8.09
N MET A 29 -68.85 23.55 8.92
CA MET A 29 -67.97 22.37 8.79
C MET A 29 -68.14 21.68 7.43
N LEU A 30 -69.38 21.47 6.98
CA LEU A 30 -69.66 20.80 5.71
C LEU A 30 -69.22 21.64 4.50
N GLU A 31 -69.45 22.96 4.54
CA GLU A 31 -69.07 23.87 3.46
C GLU A 31 -67.55 24.05 3.34
N SER A 32 -66.85 24.15 4.48
CA SER A 32 -65.39 24.22 4.52
C SER A 32 -64.72 22.87 4.27
N LYS A 33 -65.46 21.76 4.39
CA LYS A 33 -64.97 20.38 4.43
C LYS A 33 -63.99 20.10 5.57
N GLU A 34 -63.93 20.99 6.56
CA GLU A 34 -63.08 20.85 7.72
C GLU A 34 -63.87 20.25 8.88
N GLY A 35 -63.26 19.27 9.56
CA GLY A 35 -63.90 18.62 10.70
C GLY A 35 -63.78 19.33 12.04
N VAL A 36 -63.27 20.56 12.01
CA VAL A 36 -63.06 21.41 13.18
C VAL A 36 -63.39 22.84 12.79
N VAL A 37 -64.09 23.57 13.68
CA VAL A 37 -64.27 25.03 13.59
C VAL A 37 -63.67 25.70 14.82
N ILE A 38 -63.26 26.96 14.68
CA ILE A 38 -62.83 27.81 15.78
C ILE A 38 -64.00 28.66 16.28
N VAL A 39 -64.13 28.78 17.60
CA VAL A 39 -65.10 29.64 18.28
C VAL A 39 -64.32 30.66 19.10
N GLU A 40 -64.55 31.95 18.85
CA GLU A 40 -63.99 33.04 19.65
C GLU A 40 -64.98 33.43 20.75
N LYS A 41 -64.56 33.35 22.02
CA LYS A 41 -65.37 33.73 23.19
C LYS A 41 -65.21 35.22 23.53
N GLU A 42 -66.16 35.81 24.25
CA GLU A 42 -66.13 37.24 24.67
C GLU A 42 -64.88 37.66 25.43
N ASP A 43 -64.26 36.74 26.16
CA ASP A 43 -63.03 36.96 26.92
C ASP A 43 -61.75 36.92 26.06
N GLY A 44 -61.90 36.75 24.74
CA GLY A 44 -60.81 36.61 23.78
C GLY A 44 -60.19 35.21 23.75
N SER A 45 -60.67 34.28 24.57
CA SER A 45 -60.22 32.88 24.52
C SER A 45 -60.79 32.18 23.28
N LYS A 46 -60.01 31.25 22.73
CA LYS A 46 -60.38 30.48 21.54
C LYS A 46 -60.68 29.04 21.93
N GLY A 47 -61.85 28.56 21.53
CA GLY A 47 -62.22 27.16 21.59
C GLY A 47 -62.34 26.56 20.20
N TYR A 48 -62.49 25.24 20.16
CA TYR A 48 -62.82 24.51 18.95
C TYR A 48 -64.03 23.60 19.17
N ILE A 49 -64.73 23.30 18.08
CA ILE A 49 -65.78 22.27 18.04
C ILE A 49 -65.37 21.30 16.94
N ASP A 50 -65.41 20.00 17.21
CA ASP A 50 -65.19 18.94 16.23
C ASP A 50 -66.48 18.19 15.88
N TYR A 51 -66.42 17.30 14.89
CA TYR A 51 -67.57 16.47 14.51
C TYR A 51 -68.13 15.61 15.64
N ASN A 52 -67.30 15.16 16.59
CA ASN A 52 -67.77 14.33 17.69
C ASN A 52 -68.67 15.14 18.63
N VAL A 53 -68.31 16.39 18.91
CA VAL A 53 -69.14 17.31 19.71
C VAL A 53 -70.46 17.59 19.00
N VAL A 54 -70.41 17.88 17.69
CA VAL A 54 -71.62 18.14 16.89
C VAL A 54 -72.54 16.92 16.86
N LEU A 55 -72.02 15.73 16.54
CA LEU A 55 -72.77 14.48 16.49
C LEU A 55 -73.39 14.14 17.86
N LYS A 56 -72.62 14.27 18.94
CA LYS A 56 -73.10 14.02 20.30
C LYS A 56 -74.36 14.82 20.60
N TRP A 57 -74.36 16.11 20.29
CA TRP A 57 -75.50 16.98 20.59
C TRP A 57 -76.66 16.79 19.62
N PHE A 58 -76.42 16.51 18.35
CA PHE A 58 -77.52 16.14 17.43
C PHE A 58 -78.24 14.86 17.85
N LEU A 59 -77.54 13.90 18.46
CA LEU A 59 -78.14 12.68 19.02
C LEU A 59 -78.99 12.95 20.28
N MET A 60 -78.88 14.11 20.92
CA MET A 60 -79.66 14.50 22.11
C MET A 60 -81.02 15.13 21.77
N GLY A 61 -81.40 15.22 20.48
CA GLY A 61 -82.75 15.61 20.05
C GLY A 61 -83.07 17.10 20.25
N ASP A 62 -84.26 17.41 20.78
CA ASP A 62 -84.79 18.79 20.90
C ASP A 62 -83.93 19.73 21.77
N GLU A 63 -83.07 19.19 22.64
CA GLU A 63 -82.13 19.97 23.45
C GLU A 63 -81.05 20.67 22.61
N ALA A 64 -80.67 20.11 21.45
CA ALA A 64 -79.65 20.68 20.57
C ALA A 64 -80.03 22.06 20.01
N SER A 65 -81.33 22.36 19.91
CA SER A 65 -81.86 23.63 19.38
C SER A 65 -81.62 24.82 20.31
N LYS A 66 -81.29 24.58 21.58
CA LYS A 66 -81.06 25.60 22.62
C LYS A 66 -79.59 25.84 22.91
N VAL A 67 -78.70 24.98 22.40
CA VAL A 67 -77.27 24.99 22.68
C VAL A 67 -76.55 25.89 21.67
N LYS A 68 -75.70 26.79 22.16
CA LYS A 68 -74.88 27.68 21.34
C LYS A 68 -73.44 27.16 21.26
N ALA A 69 -72.70 27.61 20.25
CA ALA A 69 -71.30 27.22 20.04
C ALA A 69 -70.43 27.42 21.30
N LYS A 70 -70.65 28.52 22.05
CA LYS A 70 -69.92 28.79 23.30
C LYS A 70 -70.11 27.75 24.40
N ASP A 71 -71.28 27.12 24.45
CA ASP A 71 -71.66 26.18 25.51
C ASP A 71 -70.95 24.83 25.34
N VAL A 72 -70.47 24.54 24.13
CA VAL A 72 -69.87 23.24 23.77
C VAL A 72 -68.46 23.33 23.23
N ALA A 73 -67.95 24.53 22.96
CA ALA A 73 -66.59 24.74 22.49
C ALA A 73 -65.56 24.28 23.53
N ILE A 74 -64.68 23.36 23.11
CA ILE A 74 -63.55 22.87 23.89
C ILE A 74 -62.45 23.93 23.85
N LEU A 75 -61.95 24.34 25.02
CA LEU A 75 -60.91 25.38 25.11
C LEU A 75 -59.60 24.88 24.50
N ILE A 76 -58.97 25.69 23.62
CA ILE A 76 -57.63 25.42 23.09
C ILE A 76 -56.61 25.84 24.14
N LYS A 77 -55.90 24.88 24.71
CA LYS A 77 -54.86 25.13 25.72
C LYS A 77 -53.51 25.39 25.06
N ASP A 78 -52.52 25.81 25.85
CA ASP A 78 -51.17 26.02 25.34
C ASP A 78 -50.47 24.71 24.96
N GLU A 79 -50.82 23.59 25.61
CA GLU A 79 -50.34 22.23 25.25
C GLU A 79 -50.83 21.77 23.87
N ASP A 80 -51.96 22.32 23.39
CA ASP A 80 -52.51 22.02 22.06
C ASP A 80 -51.86 22.85 20.95
N LYS A 81 -50.95 23.78 21.29
CA LYS A 81 -50.35 24.72 20.34
C LYS A 81 -48.95 24.27 19.92
N VAL A 82 -48.69 24.31 18.62
CA VAL A 82 -47.37 24.11 18.02
C VAL A 82 -46.90 25.35 17.28
N GLU A 83 -45.62 25.67 17.44
CA GLU A 83 -44.99 26.80 16.75
C GLU A 83 -44.91 26.52 15.24
N PRO A 84 -45.29 27.48 14.38
CA PRO A 84 -45.23 27.30 12.93
C PRO A 84 -43.80 27.05 12.41
N THR A 85 -42.78 27.53 13.13
CA THR A 85 -41.36 27.41 12.81
C THR A 85 -40.71 26.14 13.36
N MET A 86 -41.47 25.27 14.01
CA MET A 86 -40.94 24.03 14.59
C MET A 86 -40.34 23.13 13.51
N ASN A 87 -39.19 22.51 13.81
CA ASN A 87 -38.55 21.55 12.90
C ASN A 87 -39.38 20.26 12.80
N MET A 88 -39.19 19.50 11.71
CA MET A 88 -39.98 18.29 11.42
C MET A 88 -39.90 17.22 12.50
N GLU A 89 -38.70 17.01 13.08
CA GLU A 89 -38.49 15.99 14.11
C GLU A 89 -39.29 16.30 15.38
N ASN A 90 -39.25 17.55 15.84
CA ASN A 90 -39.99 18.00 17.01
C ASN A 90 -41.50 18.02 16.76
N LEU A 91 -41.93 18.39 15.54
CA LEU A 91 -43.33 18.37 15.16
C LEU A 91 -43.90 16.95 15.16
N VAL A 92 -43.16 15.98 14.62
CA VAL A 92 -43.53 14.55 14.65
C VAL A 92 -43.57 14.04 16.10
N LYS A 93 -42.61 14.41 16.95
CA LYS A 93 -42.66 14.09 18.39
C LYS A 93 -43.92 14.64 19.04
N SER A 94 -44.29 15.89 18.78
CA SER A 94 -45.52 16.50 19.32
C SER A 94 -46.79 15.75 18.89
N VAL A 95 -46.87 15.33 17.63
CA VAL A 95 -47.98 14.48 17.13
C VAL A 95 -48.03 13.14 17.86
N ILE A 96 -46.88 12.50 18.08
CA ILE A 96 -46.80 11.20 18.78
C ILE A 96 -47.17 11.34 20.27
N THR A 97 -46.79 12.45 20.91
CA THR A 97 -47.08 12.71 22.32
C THR A 97 -48.55 13.03 22.58
N HIS A 98 -49.20 13.76 21.67
CA HIS A 98 -50.58 14.26 21.84
C HIS A 98 -51.58 13.53 20.94
N ARG A 99 -51.49 12.19 20.86
CA ARG A 99 -52.22 11.34 19.88
C ARG A 99 -53.72 11.60 19.78
N ASP A 100 -54.35 12.04 20.86
CA ASP A 100 -55.80 12.27 20.95
C ASP A 100 -56.20 13.75 20.87
N SER A 101 -55.25 14.67 20.77
CA SER A 101 -55.48 16.11 20.77
C SER A 101 -55.28 16.74 19.39
N GLN A 102 -56.12 17.72 19.07
CA GLN A 102 -55.97 18.52 17.86
C GLN A 102 -54.81 19.50 18.06
N LEU A 103 -53.79 19.46 17.21
CA LEU A 103 -52.67 20.40 17.29
C LEU A 103 -52.96 21.65 16.43
N PHE A 104 -52.91 22.80 17.07
CA PHE A 104 -53.18 24.11 16.48
C PHE A 104 -51.91 24.91 16.33
N THR A 105 -51.90 25.87 15.41
CA THR A 105 -50.81 26.85 15.30
C THR A 105 -51.32 28.25 15.58
N SER A 106 -50.46 29.04 16.23
CA SER A 106 -50.74 30.42 16.62
C SER A 106 -49.60 31.32 16.16
N THR A 107 -49.96 32.47 15.59
CA THR A 107 -49.02 33.56 15.31
C THR A 107 -49.59 34.84 15.89
N ASN A 108 -48.77 35.60 16.63
CA ASN A 108 -49.15 36.88 17.22
C ASN A 108 -50.42 36.82 18.10
N GLY A 109 -50.55 35.77 18.91
CA GLY A 109 -51.62 35.62 19.91
C GLY A 109 -52.95 35.07 19.38
N GLY A 110 -53.10 34.87 18.06
CA GLY A 110 -54.29 34.27 17.46
C GLY A 110 -54.02 32.85 16.94
N VAL A 111 -54.90 31.89 17.29
CA VAL A 111 -54.96 30.59 16.59
C VAL A 111 -55.41 30.85 15.15
N ILE A 112 -54.58 30.45 14.20
CA ILE A 112 -54.78 30.71 12.76
C ILE A 112 -55.02 29.43 11.94
N GLY A 113 -54.68 28.26 12.47
CA GLY A 113 -54.88 27.00 11.76
C GLY A 113 -54.62 25.74 12.57
N LYS A 114 -54.88 24.60 11.96
CA LYS A 114 -54.66 23.26 12.50
C LYS A 114 -53.59 22.52 11.70
N LEU A 115 -52.76 21.74 12.37
CA LEU A 115 -51.78 20.87 11.73
C LEU A 115 -52.48 19.82 10.86
N SER A 116 -52.11 19.74 9.58
CA SER A 116 -52.57 18.70 8.67
C SER A 116 -51.59 17.54 8.64
N LEU A 117 -52.05 16.36 9.07
CA LEU A 117 -51.26 15.14 8.97
C LEU A 117 -50.99 14.76 7.50
N GLU A 118 -51.94 15.06 6.60
CA GLU A 118 -51.81 14.79 5.17
C GLU A 118 -50.68 15.64 4.57
N ASN A 119 -50.65 16.94 4.87
CA ASN A 119 -49.60 17.84 4.38
C ASN A 119 -48.24 17.50 5.01
N LEU A 120 -48.22 17.07 6.29
CA LEU A 120 -47.01 16.61 6.97
C LEU A 120 -46.45 15.33 6.32
N ILE A 121 -47.30 14.37 5.99
CA ILE A 121 -46.92 13.14 5.27
C ILE A 121 -46.40 13.47 3.88
N GLU A 122 -47.04 14.40 3.15
CA GLU A 122 -46.59 14.82 1.83
C GLU A 122 -45.18 15.46 1.88
N GLU A 123 -44.91 16.30 2.88
CA GLU A 123 -43.59 16.90 3.08
C GLU A 123 -42.53 15.85 3.44
N LEU A 124 -42.85 14.90 4.32
CA LEU A 124 -41.96 13.78 4.65
C LEU A 124 -41.63 12.94 3.41
N ALA A 125 -42.64 12.63 2.59
CA ALA A 125 -42.46 11.86 1.35
C ALA A 125 -41.53 12.60 0.36
N LYS A 126 -41.75 13.91 0.17
CA LYS A 126 -40.89 14.76 -0.67
C LYS A 126 -39.45 14.81 -0.16
N SER A 127 -39.27 14.95 1.14
CA SER A 127 -37.94 14.98 1.77
C SER A 127 -37.19 13.65 1.59
N HIS A 128 -37.87 12.52 1.83
CA HIS A 128 -37.31 11.19 1.64
C HIS A 128 -36.94 10.93 0.18
N SER A 129 -37.81 11.28 -0.77
CA SER A 129 -37.49 11.19 -2.21
C SER A 129 -36.28 12.04 -2.59
N GLY A 130 -36.16 13.26 -2.06
CA GLY A 130 -35.02 14.13 -2.30
C GLY A 130 -33.71 13.64 -1.66
N GLU A 131 -33.76 13.00 -0.48
CA GLU A 131 -32.60 12.34 0.11
C GLU A 131 -32.14 11.16 -0.75
N LYS A 132 -33.08 10.30 -1.16
CA LYS A 132 -32.78 9.15 -2.01
C LYS A 132 -32.11 9.57 -3.32
N GLU A 133 -32.63 10.61 -3.97
CA GLU A 133 -32.06 11.15 -5.21
C GLU A 133 -30.62 11.68 -4.99
N LYS A 134 -30.38 12.40 -3.89
CA LYS A 134 -29.02 12.87 -3.54
C LYS A 134 -28.06 11.71 -3.27
N ARG A 135 -28.52 10.67 -2.56
CA ARG A 135 -27.71 9.48 -2.26
C ARG A 135 -27.34 8.73 -3.53
N GLU A 136 -28.31 8.46 -4.40
CA GLU A 136 -28.08 7.83 -5.71
C GLU A 136 -27.19 8.69 -6.62
N GLY A 137 -27.30 10.02 -6.51
CA GLY A 137 -26.40 10.97 -7.21
C GLY A 137 -24.96 10.87 -6.71
N LEU A 138 -24.76 10.82 -5.39
CA LEU A 138 -23.44 10.69 -4.77
C LEU A 138 -22.78 9.34 -5.10
N GLU A 139 -23.52 8.24 -5.03
CA GLU A 139 -23.02 6.90 -5.37
C GLU A 139 -22.54 6.80 -6.82
N ARG A 140 -23.28 7.43 -7.75
CA ARG A 140 -22.89 7.57 -9.16
C ARG A 140 -21.61 8.37 -9.31
N LEU A 141 -21.51 9.51 -8.63
CA LEU A 141 -20.32 10.37 -8.68
C LEU A 141 -19.07 9.66 -8.12
N ILE A 142 -19.21 8.93 -7.03
CA ILE A 142 -18.14 8.08 -6.48
C ILE A 142 -17.71 7.03 -7.52
N GLY A 143 -18.66 6.40 -8.22
CA GLY A 143 -18.36 5.43 -9.28
C GLY A 143 -17.54 6.05 -10.41
N MET A 144 -17.96 7.22 -10.88
CA MET A 144 -17.24 7.95 -11.92
C MET A 144 -15.80 8.30 -11.49
N ILE A 145 -15.60 8.70 -10.23
CA ILE A 145 -14.25 9.00 -9.72
C ILE A 145 -13.38 7.74 -9.65
N ILE A 146 -13.93 6.63 -9.16
CA ILE A 146 -13.23 5.35 -9.06
C ILE A 146 -12.81 4.81 -10.45
N ASP A 147 -13.64 5.02 -11.46
CA ASP A 147 -13.32 4.64 -12.85
C ASP A 147 -12.25 5.53 -13.51
N LEU A 148 -11.97 6.72 -12.96
CA LEU A 148 -10.90 7.59 -13.44
C LEU A 148 -9.53 7.26 -12.82
N PHE A 149 -9.47 6.33 -11.87
CA PHE A 149 -8.20 5.95 -11.26
C PHE A 149 -7.27 5.28 -12.29
N PRO A 150 -5.97 5.61 -12.28
CA PRO A 150 -5.00 5.01 -13.19
C PRO A 150 -4.57 3.58 -12.77
N PHE A 151 -5.31 2.97 -11.84
CA PHE A 151 -5.06 1.63 -11.31
C PHE A 151 -6.38 0.91 -11.07
N GLY A 152 -6.35 -0.42 -11.12
CA GLY A 152 -7.53 -1.24 -10.85
C GLY A 152 -7.85 -1.24 -9.37
N VAL A 153 -9.13 -1.09 -9.01
CA VAL A 153 -9.61 -1.24 -7.63
C VAL A 153 -10.82 -2.16 -7.61
N ALA A 154 -10.79 -3.15 -6.72
CA ALA A 154 -11.92 -4.01 -6.41
C ALA A 154 -12.11 -4.15 -4.89
N LEU A 155 -13.36 -4.10 -4.47
CA LEU A 155 -13.82 -4.48 -3.14
C LEU A 155 -14.43 -5.89 -3.26
N VAL A 156 -13.87 -6.83 -2.52
CA VAL A 156 -14.23 -8.25 -2.56
C VAL A 156 -14.73 -8.66 -1.18
N SER A 157 -15.83 -9.41 -1.13
CA SER A 157 -16.39 -9.93 0.13
C SER A 157 -15.52 -11.04 0.73
N GLU A 158 -15.82 -11.42 1.97
CA GLU A 158 -15.15 -12.55 2.63
C GLU A 158 -15.36 -13.89 1.88
N ASP A 159 -16.47 -13.99 1.13
CA ASP A 159 -16.86 -15.15 0.32
C ASP A 159 -16.33 -15.08 -1.12
N GLY A 160 -15.64 -14.00 -1.50
CA GLY A 160 -15.04 -13.83 -2.83
C GLY A 160 -15.90 -13.16 -3.87
N GLU A 161 -17.06 -12.64 -3.48
CA GLU A 161 -17.92 -11.89 -4.39
C GLU A 161 -17.37 -10.48 -4.60
N ILE A 162 -17.33 -10.04 -5.85
CA ILE A 162 -16.94 -8.67 -6.19
C ILE A 162 -18.11 -7.75 -5.83
N ILE A 163 -17.99 -7.03 -4.73
CA ILE A 163 -18.98 -6.05 -4.28
C ILE A 163 -18.96 -4.83 -5.22
N ARG A 164 -17.76 -4.38 -5.57
CA ARG A 164 -17.55 -3.24 -6.46
C ARG A 164 -16.18 -3.33 -7.10
N ALA A 165 -16.07 -2.99 -8.37
CA ALA A 165 -14.79 -2.85 -9.04
C ALA A 165 -14.87 -1.79 -10.12
N ASN A 166 -13.75 -1.12 -10.39
CA ASN A 166 -13.63 -0.25 -11.55
C ASN A 166 -13.41 -1.08 -12.83
N LYS A 167 -13.57 -0.43 -13.98
CA LYS A 167 -13.45 -1.11 -15.28
C LYS A 167 -12.14 -1.89 -15.43
N LEU A 168 -11.01 -1.28 -15.04
CA LEU A 168 -9.69 -1.90 -15.15
C LEU A 168 -9.55 -3.15 -14.27
N ALA A 169 -10.01 -3.09 -13.01
CA ALA A 169 -9.98 -4.26 -12.13
C ALA A 169 -10.86 -5.41 -12.66
N MET A 170 -12.05 -5.10 -13.18
CA MET A 170 -12.92 -6.11 -13.78
C MET A 170 -12.26 -6.81 -14.99
N GLU A 171 -11.60 -6.05 -15.86
CA GLU A 171 -10.84 -6.60 -16.98
C GLU A 171 -9.75 -7.55 -16.49
N ILE A 172 -8.92 -7.11 -15.53
CA ILE A 172 -7.80 -7.91 -14.99
C ILE A 172 -8.30 -9.18 -14.30
N ILE A 173 -9.32 -9.07 -13.44
CA ILE A 173 -9.90 -10.22 -12.71
C ILE A 173 -10.54 -11.21 -13.67
N SER A 174 -11.16 -10.74 -14.76
CA SER A 174 -11.76 -11.64 -15.76
C SER A 174 -10.71 -12.47 -16.52
N GLU A 175 -9.52 -11.92 -16.72
CA GLU A 175 -8.40 -12.59 -17.39
C GLU A 175 -7.58 -13.46 -16.44
N ASN A 176 -7.56 -13.09 -15.16
CA ASN A 176 -6.79 -13.74 -14.12
C ASN A 176 -7.71 -13.98 -12.91
N PRO A 177 -8.56 -15.03 -12.93
CA PRO A 177 -9.44 -15.34 -11.81
C PRO A 177 -8.64 -15.50 -10.52
N ILE A 178 -9.10 -14.87 -9.44
CA ILE A 178 -8.42 -14.81 -8.15
C ILE A 178 -9.26 -15.55 -7.13
N GLU A 179 -8.69 -16.57 -6.51
CA GLU A 179 -9.35 -17.30 -5.43
C GLU A 179 -9.23 -16.53 -4.09
N VAL A 180 -10.24 -16.65 -3.24
CA VAL A 180 -10.28 -15.97 -1.94
C VAL A 180 -9.16 -16.44 -1.02
N GLU A 181 -8.87 -17.74 -1.03
CA GLU A 181 -7.77 -18.34 -0.29
C GLU A 181 -6.43 -17.73 -0.68
N GLU A 182 -6.27 -17.34 -1.95
CA GLU A 182 -5.08 -16.65 -2.42
C GLU A 182 -5.00 -15.22 -1.87
N ILE A 183 -6.11 -14.47 -1.89
CA ILE A 183 -6.20 -13.13 -1.27
C ILE A 183 -5.83 -13.20 0.21
N ARG A 184 -6.37 -14.18 0.95
CA ARG A 184 -6.09 -14.39 2.38
C ARG A 184 -4.62 -14.72 2.64
N LYS A 185 -4.01 -15.59 1.82
CA LYS A 185 -2.57 -15.89 1.91
C LYS A 185 -1.72 -14.65 1.66
N MET A 186 -2.07 -13.84 0.66
CA MET A 186 -1.35 -12.61 0.34
C MET A 186 -1.37 -11.61 1.51
N ILE A 187 -2.50 -11.47 2.19
CA ILE A 187 -2.63 -10.61 3.37
C ILE A 187 -1.77 -11.13 4.53
N ASN A 188 -1.87 -12.42 4.85
CA ASN A 188 -1.12 -13.03 5.96
C ASN A 188 0.39 -13.00 5.75
N ASP A 189 0.84 -13.20 4.52
CA ASP A 189 2.27 -13.24 4.19
C ASP A 189 2.83 -11.86 3.77
N ASN A 190 2.00 -10.82 3.74
CA ASN A 190 2.29 -9.50 3.17
C ASN A 190 2.95 -9.61 1.77
N ARG A 191 2.37 -10.46 0.91
CA ARG A 191 2.89 -10.78 -0.42
C ARG A 191 2.13 -10.04 -1.51
N GLU A 192 2.86 -9.66 -2.53
CA GLU A 192 2.32 -9.12 -3.78
C GLU A 192 2.34 -10.20 -4.86
N LYS A 193 1.40 -10.11 -5.81
CA LYS A 193 1.34 -11.03 -6.97
C LYS A 193 1.46 -10.25 -8.27
N ILE A 194 2.22 -10.78 -9.22
CA ILE A 194 2.31 -10.21 -10.57
C ILE A 194 1.35 -10.97 -11.48
N LEU A 195 0.44 -10.24 -12.11
CA LEU A 195 -0.52 -10.73 -13.09
C LEU A 195 -0.14 -10.22 -14.47
N THR A 196 -0.49 -10.99 -15.50
CA THR A 196 -0.26 -10.60 -16.89
C THR A 196 -1.60 -10.55 -17.60
N SER A 197 -1.85 -9.47 -18.33
CA SER A 197 -3.03 -9.36 -19.19
C SER A 197 -2.79 -10.01 -20.55
N LYS A 198 -3.86 -10.30 -21.29
CA LYS A 198 -3.78 -10.78 -22.67
C LYS A 198 -3.07 -9.79 -23.61
N ALA A 199 -3.12 -8.50 -23.29
CA ALA A 199 -2.42 -7.45 -24.02
C ALA A 199 -0.90 -7.40 -23.74
N GLY A 200 -0.39 -8.22 -22.81
CA GLY A 200 1.01 -8.23 -22.40
C GLY A 200 1.38 -7.16 -21.37
N THR A 201 0.39 -6.45 -20.81
CA THR A 201 0.58 -5.54 -19.67
C THR A 201 0.73 -6.33 -18.38
N TYR A 202 1.66 -5.93 -17.51
CA TYR A 202 1.92 -6.55 -16.21
C TYR A 202 1.33 -5.70 -15.09
N TYR A 203 0.57 -6.33 -14.20
CA TYR A 203 -0.06 -5.68 -13.05
C TYR A 203 0.45 -6.26 -11.74
N ARG A 204 0.77 -5.39 -10.79
CA ARG A 204 1.02 -5.77 -9.40
C ARG A 204 -0.29 -5.73 -8.64
N MET A 205 -0.67 -6.88 -8.11
CA MET A 205 -1.82 -7.06 -7.24
C MET A 205 -1.38 -6.95 -5.78
N SER A 206 -2.04 -6.07 -5.04
CA SER A 206 -1.86 -5.89 -3.60
C SER A 206 -3.21 -5.94 -2.91
N THR A 207 -3.25 -6.54 -1.72
CA THR A 207 -4.48 -6.79 -0.96
C THR A 207 -4.39 -6.21 0.44
N ASN A 208 -5.51 -5.69 0.95
CA ASN A 208 -5.61 -5.17 2.31
C ASN A 208 -7.00 -5.42 2.89
N ILE A 209 -7.13 -5.49 4.22
CA ILE A 209 -8.41 -5.64 4.91
C ILE A 209 -9.01 -4.26 5.16
N LEU A 210 -10.27 -4.08 4.78
CA LEU A 210 -10.95 -2.80 4.93
C LEU A 210 -11.79 -2.77 6.23
N GLY A 211 -11.12 -2.58 7.37
CA GLY A 211 -11.75 -2.24 8.66
C GLY A 211 -12.82 -3.23 9.16
N GLU A 212 -13.81 -2.72 9.91
CA GLU A 212 -14.87 -3.46 10.63
C GLU A 212 -15.71 -4.43 9.79
N THR A 213 -15.55 -4.39 8.46
CA THR A 213 -16.15 -5.33 7.54
C THR A 213 -15.03 -6.25 7.03
N ASN A 214 -15.13 -7.57 7.17
CA ASN A 214 -14.14 -8.56 6.69
C ASN A 214 -13.93 -8.57 5.14
N ASN A 215 -14.21 -7.45 4.47
CA ASN A 215 -14.02 -7.25 3.05
C ASN A 215 -12.56 -6.95 2.73
N PHE A 216 -12.15 -7.36 1.54
CA PHE A 216 -10.81 -7.17 1.01
C PHE A 216 -10.80 -6.05 -0.02
N LEU A 217 -9.87 -5.10 0.14
CA LEU A 217 -9.50 -4.16 -0.90
C LEU A 217 -8.38 -4.77 -1.74
N VAL A 218 -8.65 -4.95 -3.03
CA VAL A 218 -7.69 -5.43 -4.01
C VAL A 218 -7.35 -4.28 -4.96
N THR A 219 -6.06 -4.02 -5.12
CA THR A 219 -5.54 -2.98 -6.02
C THR A 219 -4.64 -3.60 -7.08
N PHE A 220 -4.69 -3.05 -8.30
CA PHE A 220 -3.90 -3.50 -9.45
C PHE A 220 -3.15 -2.32 -10.05
N THR A 221 -1.83 -2.29 -9.87
CA THR A 221 -0.97 -1.22 -10.40
C THR A 221 -0.25 -1.69 -11.65
N ASP A 222 -0.29 -0.92 -12.74
CA ASP A 222 0.51 -1.22 -13.93
C ASP A 222 2.01 -1.07 -13.61
N ILE A 223 2.75 -2.17 -13.77
CA ILE A 223 4.20 -2.26 -13.56
C ILE A 223 4.93 -2.67 -14.83
N THR A 224 4.31 -2.53 -16.00
CA THR A 224 4.83 -3.04 -17.28
C THR A 224 6.22 -2.49 -17.60
N ALA A 225 6.43 -1.19 -17.39
CA ALA A 225 7.73 -0.56 -17.64
C ALA A 225 8.82 -1.10 -16.69
N GLU A 226 8.50 -1.18 -15.39
CA GLU A 226 9.41 -1.72 -14.35
C GLU A 226 9.74 -3.19 -14.63
N TYR A 227 8.71 -3.99 -14.89
CA TYR A 227 8.85 -5.42 -15.15
C TYR A 227 9.69 -5.68 -16.41
N ASN A 228 9.39 -4.99 -17.52
CA ASN A 228 10.16 -5.12 -18.75
C ASN A 228 11.61 -4.68 -18.59
N MET A 229 11.87 -3.63 -17.82
CA MET A 229 13.24 -3.20 -17.52
C MET A 229 13.98 -4.27 -16.70
N MET A 230 13.34 -4.82 -15.67
CA MET A 230 13.90 -5.91 -14.87
C MET A 230 14.18 -7.15 -15.73
N GLN A 231 13.26 -7.54 -16.63
CA GLN A 231 13.47 -8.67 -17.53
C GLN A 231 14.62 -8.42 -18.50
N LYS A 232 14.72 -7.21 -19.07
CA LYS A 232 15.86 -6.84 -19.91
C LYS A 232 17.19 -6.93 -19.15
N LEU A 233 17.23 -6.42 -17.91
CA LEU A 233 18.43 -6.52 -17.07
C LEU A 233 18.81 -7.98 -16.79
N ARG A 234 17.83 -8.84 -16.49
CA ARG A 234 18.06 -10.29 -16.31
C ARG A 234 18.55 -10.95 -17.60
N SER A 235 17.98 -10.62 -18.76
CA SER A 235 18.44 -11.11 -20.07
C SER A 235 19.88 -10.70 -20.33
N SER A 236 20.20 -9.41 -20.21
CA SER A 236 21.57 -8.91 -20.40
C SER A 236 22.56 -9.53 -19.42
N GLN A 237 22.15 -9.76 -18.17
CA GLN A 237 22.99 -10.49 -17.21
C GLN A 237 23.23 -11.93 -17.66
N ASN A 238 22.17 -12.65 -18.06
CA ASN A 238 22.30 -14.02 -18.56
C ASN A 238 23.15 -14.10 -19.83
N GLU A 239 23.02 -13.14 -20.75
CA GLU A 239 23.83 -13.06 -21.97
C GLU A 239 25.32 -12.88 -21.64
N VAL A 240 25.65 -12.00 -20.70
CA VAL A 240 27.04 -11.78 -20.24
C VAL A 240 27.59 -13.02 -19.53
N GLU A 241 26.79 -13.64 -18.64
CA GLU A 241 27.19 -14.88 -17.96
C GLU A 241 27.40 -16.03 -18.97
N THR A 242 26.53 -16.16 -19.98
CA THR A 242 26.66 -17.16 -21.05
C THR A 242 27.91 -16.92 -21.89
N ALA A 243 28.16 -15.67 -22.29
CA ALA A 243 29.35 -15.31 -23.04
C ALA A 243 30.63 -15.62 -22.25
N PHE A 244 30.64 -15.30 -20.95
CA PHE A 244 31.75 -15.64 -20.06
C PHE A 244 31.96 -17.16 -19.99
N SER A 245 30.92 -17.95 -19.77
CA SER A 245 30.99 -19.42 -19.75
C SER A 245 31.60 -20.00 -21.03
N ILE A 246 31.26 -19.45 -22.20
CA ILE A 246 31.81 -19.88 -23.50
C ILE A 246 33.29 -19.50 -23.64
N MET A 247 33.72 -18.36 -23.07
CA MET A 247 35.10 -17.89 -23.15
C MET A 247 36.05 -18.61 -22.18
N LEU A 248 35.52 -19.37 -21.21
CA LEU A 248 36.36 -20.17 -20.32
C LEU A 248 37.10 -21.25 -21.12
N PRO A 249 38.38 -21.50 -20.82
CA PRO A 249 39.16 -22.51 -21.53
C PRO A 249 38.67 -23.94 -21.27
N ASP A 250 37.90 -24.15 -20.19
CA ASP A 250 37.36 -25.43 -19.78
C ASP A 250 36.03 -25.26 -19.01
N GLN A 251 34.98 -25.98 -19.43
CA GLN A 251 33.67 -25.98 -18.77
C GLN A 251 33.72 -26.48 -17.31
N ARG A 252 34.73 -27.28 -16.96
CA ARG A 252 34.93 -27.75 -15.58
C ARG A 252 35.26 -26.61 -14.63
N ILE A 253 35.85 -25.52 -15.12
CA ILE A 253 36.10 -24.30 -14.32
C ILE A 253 34.78 -23.70 -13.86
N GLU A 254 33.83 -23.53 -14.79
CA GLU A 254 32.50 -23.02 -14.46
C GLU A 254 31.80 -23.91 -13.44
N ALA A 255 31.76 -25.23 -13.70
CA ALA A 255 31.13 -26.18 -12.81
C ALA A 255 31.73 -26.14 -11.40
N ARG A 256 33.07 -26.01 -11.31
CA ARG A 256 33.79 -25.89 -10.04
C ARG A 256 33.42 -24.59 -9.33
N LEU A 257 33.50 -23.43 -10.00
CA LEU A 257 33.16 -22.13 -9.41
C LEU A 257 31.69 -22.04 -8.98
N LYS A 258 30.76 -22.63 -9.75
CA LYS A 258 29.34 -22.70 -9.40
C LYS A 258 29.03 -23.65 -8.24
N SER A 259 29.94 -24.57 -7.92
CA SER A 259 29.83 -25.49 -6.78
C SER A 259 30.27 -24.88 -5.45
N VAL A 260 30.99 -23.75 -5.47
CA VAL A 260 31.47 -23.08 -4.26
C VAL A 260 30.42 -22.07 -3.79
N PRO A 261 29.72 -22.33 -2.67
CA PRO A 261 28.80 -21.36 -2.10
C PRO A 261 29.56 -20.20 -1.46
N GLU A 262 28.91 -19.04 -1.43
CA GLU A 262 29.32 -17.90 -0.60
C GLU A 262 28.20 -17.55 0.38
N TYR A 263 28.57 -17.08 1.56
CA TYR A 263 27.64 -16.83 2.66
C TYR A 263 27.43 -15.33 2.87
N MET A 264 26.17 -14.95 3.08
CA MET A 264 25.84 -13.67 3.69
C MET A 264 25.77 -13.90 5.19
N ASP A 265 26.43 -13.05 5.96
CA ASP A 265 26.53 -13.20 7.40
C ASP A 265 26.43 -11.86 8.15
N GLU A 266 26.08 -11.98 9.44
CA GLU A 266 26.16 -10.91 10.42
C GLU A 266 27.20 -11.31 11.47
N TYR A 267 28.21 -10.46 11.66
CA TYR A 267 29.25 -10.65 12.66
C TYR A 267 28.83 -10.04 14.00
N ASP A 268 28.86 -10.84 15.05
CA ASP A 268 28.69 -10.38 16.43
C ASP A 268 30.06 -10.12 17.06
N GLU A 269 30.41 -8.84 17.22
CA GLU A 269 31.69 -8.41 17.80
C GLU A 269 31.88 -8.88 19.25
N SER A 270 30.78 -9.10 20.00
CA SER A 270 30.84 -9.48 21.41
C SER A 270 31.21 -10.94 21.63
N THR A 271 30.79 -11.82 20.71
CA THR A 271 31.03 -13.27 20.78
C THR A 271 32.08 -13.74 19.77
N GLY A 272 32.38 -12.93 18.75
CA GLY A 272 33.23 -13.32 17.63
C GLY A 272 32.60 -14.33 16.67
N MET A 273 31.29 -14.59 16.81
CA MET A 273 30.54 -15.56 16.01
C MET A 273 29.93 -14.87 14.79
N VAL A 274 29.66 -15.66 13.74
CA VAL A 274 28.90 -15.21 12.57
C VAL A 274 27.57 -15.95 12.48
N LYS A 275 26.50 -15.21 12.22
CA LYS A 275 25.18 -15.77 11.93
C LYS A 275 24.94 -15.73 10.42
N ILE A 276 24.66 -16.89 9.82
CA ILE A 276 24.36 -16.98 8.39
C ILE A 276 22.96 -16.45 8.11
N THR A 277 22.86 -15.42 7.27
CA THR A 277 21.59 -14.78 6.86
C THR A 277 21.19 -15.14 5.44
N GLY A 278 22.12 -15.63 4.63
CA GLY A 278 21.88 -16.02 3.24
C GLY A 278 22.91 -16.98 2.70
N VAL A 279 22.52 -17.79 1.72
CA VAL A 279 23.39 -18.74 1.01
C VAL A 279 23.34 -18.46 -0.49
N ILE A 280 24.49 -18.12 -1.08
CA ILE A 280 24.65 -17.85 -2.51
C ILE A 280 25.27 -19.09 -3.13
N ARG A 281 24.42 -19.99 -3.67
CA ARG A 281 24.86 -21.31 -4.16
C ARG A 281 25.97 -21.25 -5.21
N ASN A 282 25.90 -20.31 -6.15
CA ASN A 282 26.92 -20.07 -7.17
C ASN A 282 27.84 -18.89 -6.81
N GLY A 283 28.15 -18.76 -5.53
CA GLY A 283 28.89 -17.63 -4.96
C GLY A 283 30.27 -17.42 -5.57
N GLY A 284 31.07 -18.50 -5.68
CA GLY A 284 32.40 -18.45 -6.28
C GLY A 284 32.38 -17.94 -7.73
N PHE A 285 31.43 -18.42 -8.53
CA PHE A 285 31.23 -17.92 -9.90
C PHE A 285 30.88 -16.42 -9.94
N ARG A 286 29.98 -15.97 -9.06
CA ARG A 286 29.61 -14.54 -8.98
C ARG A 286 30.77 -13.66 -8.52
N HIS A 287 31.57 -14.14 -7.57
CA HIS A 287 32.79 -13.49 -7.10
C HIS A 287 33.76 -13.24 -8.25
N VAL A 288 34.07 -14.27 -9.04
CA VAL A 288 34.93 -14.15 -10.22
C VAL A 288 34.36 -13.16 -11.25
N VAL A 289 33.06 -13.23 -11.56
CA VAL A 289 32.42 -12.26 -12.47
C VAL A 289 32.56 -10.82 -11.95
N ASN A 290 32.45 -10.60 -10.64
CA ASN A 290 32.63 -9.28 -10.04
C ASN A 290 34.09 -8.81 -10.10
N MET A 291 35.09 -9.69 -9.92
CA MET A 291 36.49 -9.34 -10.15
C MET A 291 36.73 -8.92 -11.60
N LEU A 292 36.19 -9.65 -12.57
CA LEU A 292 36.33 -9.32 -13.99
C LEU A 292 35.68 -7.97 -14.34
N LYS A 293 34.56 -7.62 -13.70
CA LYS A 293 33.95 -6.28 -13.82
C LYS A 293 34.89 -5.20 -13.28
N LEU A 294 35.52 -5.41 -12.13
CA LEU A 294 36.48 -4.46 -11.55
C LEU A 294 37.73 -4.31 -12.42
N ILE A 295 38.25 -5.41 -12.98
CA ILE A 295 39.36 -5.39 -13.95
C ILE A 295 38.96 -4.60 -15.20
N ALA A 296 37.75 -4.83 -15.73
CA ALA A 296 37.27 -4.12 -16.91
C ALA A 296 37.08 -2.61 -16.66
N ASP A 297 36.61 -2.23 -15.47
CA ASP A 297 36.51 -0.82 -15.07
C ASP A 297 37.90 -0.18 -14.94
N ALA A 298 38.84 -0.85 -14.27
CA ALA A 298 40.22 -0.40 -14.17
C ALA A 298 40.92 -0.26 -15.54
N PHE A 299 40.66 -1.20 -16.44
CA PHE A 299 41.15 -1.15 -17.81
C PHE A 299 40.66 0.09 -18.55
N ARG A 300 39.37 0.44 -18.45
CA ARG A 300 38.81 1.65 -19.08
C ARG A 300 39.40 2.95 -18.53
N GLN A 301 39.94 2.91 -17.32
CA GLN A 301 40.58 4.05 -16.66
C GLN A 301 42.11 4.07 -16.84
N GLY A 302 42.66 3.22 -17.72
CA GLY A 302 44.08 3.25 -18.11
C GLY A 302 45.04 2.49 -17.18
N LEU A 303 44.54 1.75 -16.16
CA LEU A 303 45.43 1.05 -15.21
C LEU A 303 46.33 0.03 -15.90
N MET A 304 45.82 -0.66 -16.92
CA MET A 304 46.56 -1.71 -17.63
C MET A 304 47.60 -1.17 -18.61
N GLU A 305 47.67 0.15 -18.79
CA GLU A 305 48.71 0.80 -19.62
C GLU A 305 49.99 1.05 -18.81
N LEU A 306 49.92 0.90 -17.49
CA LEU A 306 51.06 1.10 -16.60
C LEU A 306 52.07 -0.05 -16.70
N PRO A 307 53.39 0.23 -16.68
CA PRO A 307 54.42 -0.80 -16.61
C PRO A 307 54.18 -1.83 -15.49
N GLY A 308 54.41 -3.11 -15.79
CA GLY A 308 54.21 -4.18 -14.82
C GLY A 308 52.74 -4.59 -14.61
N MET A 309 51.77 -3.98 -15.31
CA MET A 309 50.38 -4.45 -15.36
C MET A 309 50.16 -5.31 -16.59
N ASP A 310 49.66 -6.54 -16.39
CA ASP A 310 49.31 -7.46 -17.48
C ASP A 310 47.84 -7.87 -17.34
N LYS A 311 47.02 -7.36 -18.27
CA LYS A 311 45.58 -7.66 -18.35
C LYS A 311 45.31 -9.17 -18.42
N ASN A 312 46.05 -9.91 -19.25
CA ASN A 312 45.77 -11.32 -19.47
C ASN A 312 46.11 -12.13 -18.21
N ALA A 313 47.23 -11.80 -17.56
CA ALA A 313 47.62 -12.43 -16.30
C ALA A 313 46.59 -12.20 -15.19
N LEU A 314 46.07 -10.97 -15.06
CA LEU A 314 45.04 -10.64 -14.07
C LEU A 314 43.71 -11.33 -14.35
N VAL A 315 43.29 -11.41 -15.62
CA VAL A 315 42.05 -12.11 -16.00
C VAL A 315 42.17 -13.61 -15.74
N GLU A 316 43.29 -14.22 -16.14
CA GLU A 316 43.54 -15.64 -15.93
C GLU A 316 43.64 -15.97 -14.43
N ALA A 317 44.36 -15.15 -13.64
CA ALA A 317 44.41 -15.28 -12.19
C ALA A 317 43.02 -15.13 -11.57
N ALA A 318 42.21 -14.16 -11.99
CA ALA A 318 40.88 -13.94 -11.44
C ALA A 318 39.94 -15.14 -11.69
N ILE A 319 40.01 -15.75 -12.87
CA ILE A 319 39.21 -16.94 -13.22
C ILE A 319 39.62 -18.14 -12.36
N LEU A 320 40.92 -18.29 -12.08
CA LEU A 320 41.47 -19.51 -11.53
C LEU A 320 41.78 -19.47 -10.03
N HIS A 321 41.83 -18.29 -9.39
CA HIS A 321 42.36 -18.17 -8.03
C HIS A 321 41.63 -18.96 -6.95
N ASP A 322 40.34 -19.26 -7.18
CA ASP A 322 39.44 -19.89 -6.23
C ASP A 322 38.96 -21.29 -6.68
N ILE A 323 39.53 -21.86 -7.75
CA ILE A 323 39.08 -23.17 -8.25
C ILE A 323 39.34 -24.32 -7.27
N GLY A 324 40.34 -24.19 -6.40
CA GLY A 324 40.70 -25.15 -5.36
C GLY A 324 39.82 -25.05 -4.12
N LYS A 325 39.12 -23.92 -3.93
CA LYS A 325 38.39 -23.60 -2.70
C LYS A 325 37.32 -24.62 -2.35
N VAL A 326 37.21 -24.93 -1.06
CA VAL A 326 36.19 -25.81 -0.50
C VAL A 326 35.51 -25.09 0.65
N GLN A 327 34.18 -25.04 0.62
CA GLN A 327 33.38 -24.38 1.63
C GLN A 327 32.51 -25.39 2.39
N PRO A 328 32.28 -25.18 3.70
CA PRO A 328 31.41 -26.02 4.51
C PRO A 328 29.95 -25.84 4.08
N GLU A 329 29.09 -26.85 4.27
CA GLU A 329 27.65 -26.72 4.00
C GLU A 329 26.91 -26.08 5.18
N LEU A 330 26.64 -24.77 5.09
CA LEU A 330 25.88 -24.01 6.10
C LEU A 330 24.47 -23.64 5.63
N LYS A 331 23.56 -23.46 6.59
CA LYS A 331 22.16 -23.07 6.40
C LYS A 331 21.88 -21.69 7.00
N ILE A 332 20.84 -21.04 6.50
CA ILE A 332 20.34 -19.78 7.07
C ILE A 332 19.93 -20.04 8.52
N GLY A 333 20.43 -19.21 9.43
CA GLY A 333 20.20 -19.32 10.88
C GLY A 333 21.35 -19.98 11.65
N ASP A 334 22.29 -20.65 10.97
CA ASP A 334 23.45 -21.24 11.65
C ASP A 334 24.32 -20.13 12.28
N ILE A 335 24.77 -20.37 13.51
CA ILE A 335 25.70 -19.50 14.24
C ILE A 335 26.99 -20.28 14.42
N VAL A 336 28.08 -19.81 13.82
CA VAL A 336 29.34 -20.55 13.76
C VAL A 336 30.53 -19.67 14.14
N ASN A 337 31.58 -20.31 14.67
CA ASN A 337 32.88 -19.66 14.81
C ASN A 337 33.59 -19.70 13.43
N PRO A 338 33.82 -18.54 12.78
CA PRO A 338 34.38 -18.53 11.43
C PRO A 338 35.80 -19.12 11.37
N LYS A 339 36.57 -19.07 12.47
CA LYS A 339 37.94 -19.61 12.52
C LYS A 339 38.01 -21.13 12.59
N GLU A 340 36.92 -21.78 13.01
CA GLU A 340 36.84 -23.24 13.13
C GLU A 340 36.18 -23.87 11.91
N VAL A 341 35.20 -23.18 11.33
CA VAL A 341 34.35 -23.70 10.27
C VAL A 341 34.90 -23.42 8.86
N PHE A 342 35.54 -22.27 8.66
CA PHE A 342 36.14 -21.94 7.37
C PHE A 342 37.62 -22.30 7.32
N GLU A 343 38.07 -22.81 6.17
CA GLU A 343 39.48 -23.03 5.94
C GLU A 343 40.25 -21.69 5.91
N LYS A 344 41.50 -21.71 6.36
CA LYS A 344 42.36 -20.53 6.25
C LYS A 344 42.64 -20.23 4.78
N GLY A 345 42.53 -18.96 4.39
CA GLY A 345 42.54 -18.56 2.98
C GLY A 345 43.76 -19.02 2.18
N TYR A 346 44.96 -19.00 2.79
CA TYR A 346 46.17 -19.43 2.08
C TYR A 346 46.15 -20.89 1.63
N PHE A 347 45.37 -21.78 2.26
CA PHE A 347 45.29 -23.18 1.84
C PHE A 347 44.65 -23.34 0.46
N HIS A 348 43.51 -22.70 0.20
CA HIS A 348 42.90 -22.77 -1.12
C HIS A 348 43.68 -21.96 -2.16
N ALA A 349 44.35 -20.88 -1.76
CA ALA A 349 45.23 -20.14 -2.66
C ALA A 349 46.34 -21.05 -3.22
N PHE A 350 46.98 -21.84 -2.35
CA PHE A 350 48.00 -22.82 -2.74
C PHE A 350 47.43 -23.93 -3.63
N GLN A 351 46.32 -24.53 -3.20
CA GLN A 351 45.66 -25.59 -3.98
C GLN A 351 45.23 -25.10 -5.37
N SER A 352 44.66 -23.90 -5.46
CA SER A 352 44.22 -23.30 -6.73
C SER A 352 45.41 -23.00 -7.64
N ALA A 353 46.53 -22.52 -7.09
CA ALA A 353 47.75 -22.27 -7.87
C ALA A 353 48.29 -23.58 -8.47
N ASP A 354 48.42 -24.62 -7.63
CA ASP A 354 48.96 -25.92 -8.04
C ASP A 354 48.02 -26.63 -9.04
N LEU A 355 46.71 -26.59 -8.81
CA LEU A 355 45.70 -27.10 -9.76
C LEU A 355 45.78 -26.37 -11.09
N SER A 356 45.89 -25.04 -11.06
CA SER A 356 45.94 -24.23 -12.28
C SER A 356 47.20 -24.51 -13.09
N LYS A 357 48.35 -24.67 -12.42
CA LYS A 357 49.61 -25.03 -13.07
C LYS A 357 49.54 -26.43 -13.67
N ALA A 358 48.98 -27.40 -12.95
CA ALA A 358 48.91 -28.78 -13.39
C ALA A 358 47.91 -29.01 -14.54
N LEU A 359 46.76 -28.33 -14.52
CA LEU A 359 45.65 -28.59 -15.45
C LEU A 359 45.65 -27.66 -16.66
N TYR A 360 46.10 -26.41 -16.51
CA TYR A 360 46.00 -25.39 -17.55
C TYR A 360 47.37 -24.82 -17.98
N ASN A 361 48.46 -25.28 -17.36
CA ASN A 361 49.84 -24.86 -17.68
C ASN A 361 50.03 -23.34 -17.67
N ILE A 362 49.49 -22.68 -16.65
CA ILE A 362 49.56 -21.22 -16.50
C ILE A 362 51.00 -20.72 -16.33
N ASP A 363 51.24 -19.45 -16.70
CA ASP A 363 52.53 -18.77 -16.51
C ASP A 363 52.85 -18.58 -15.02
N ASP A 364 54.15 -18.49 -14.69
CA ASP A 364 54.61 -18.33 -13.31
C ASP A 364 54.08 -17.04 -12.67
N LYS A 365 53.90 -15.96 -13.43
CA LYS A 365 53.28 -14.73 -12.89
C LYS A 365 51.86 -14.96 -12.41
N VAL A 366 51.07 -15.74 -13.15
CA VAL A 366 49.68 -16.08 -12.80
C VAL A 366 49.69 -17.00 -11.60
N TYR A 367 50.60 -17.98 -11.58
CA TYR A 367 50.80 -18.89 -10.46
C TYR A 367 51.08 -18.12 -9.17
N TYR A 368 52.00 -17.13 -9.19
CA TYR A 368 52.33 -16.34 -8.01
C TYR A 368 51.18 -15.44 -7.53
N LEU A 369 50.43 -14.83 -8.45
CA LEU A 369 49.25 -14.03 -8.10
C LEU A 369 48.20 -14.90 -7.39
N ILE A 370 47.90 -16.09 -7.93
CA ILE A 370 46.97 -17.03 -7.30
C ILE A 370 47.53 -17.54 -5.97
N LYS A 371 48.78 -17.97 -5.91
CA LYS A 371 49.35 -18.61 -4.72
C LYS A 371 49.35 -17.69 -3.51
N TYR A 372 49.62 -16.40 -3.72
CA TYR A 372 49.88 -15.47 -2.64
C TYR A 372 48.78 -14.44 -2.36
N HIS A 373 47.65 -14.41 -3.09
CA HIS A 373 46.63 -13.36 -2.93
C HIS A 373 46.07 -13.17 -1.51
N HIS A 374 46.13 -14.19 -0.64
CA HIS A 374 45.73 -14.07 0.77
C HIS A 374 46.84 -13.65 1.75
N HIS A 375 48.07 -13.45 1.28
CA HIS A 375 49.20 -13.03 2.12
C HIS A 375 49.24 -11.51 2.23
N LEU A 376 49.83 -10.99 3.30
CA LEU A 376 50.30 -9.62 3.34
C LEU A 376 51.59 -9.48 2.51
N GLU A 377 51.93 -8.25 2.11
CA GLU A 377 53.14 -8.04 1.31
C GLU A 377 54.42 -8.43 2.07
N ASN A 378 54.46 -8.23 3.39
CA ASN A 378 55.55 -8.65 4.26
C ASN A 378 55.56 -10.16 4.59
N GLU A 379 54.55 -10.91 4.13
CA GLU A 379 54.46 -12.37 4.25
C GLU A 379 54.86 -13.08 2.94
N LEU A 380 55.17 -12.32 1.88
CA LEU A 380 55.67 -12.86 0.63
C LEU A 380 57.07 -13.47 0.82
N PRO A 381 57.40 -14.55 0.09
CA PRO A 381 58.73 -15.14 0.17
C PRO A 381 59.77 -14.17 -0.41
N SER A 382 61.02 -14.31 0.05
CA SER A 382 62.12 -13.42 -0.36
C SER A 382 62.47 -13.48 -1.85
N ASP A 383 62.02 -14.53 -2.54
CA ASP A 383 62.19 -14.75 -3.98
C ASP A 383 60.94 -14.38 -4.79
N PHE A 384 59.91 -13.77 -4.18
CA PHE A 384 58.75 -13.28 -4.91
C PHE A 384 59.18 -12.22 -5.96
N PRO A 385 58.75 -12.33 -7.23
CA PRO A 385 59.20 -11.39 -8.25
C PRO A 385 58.67 -9.97 -8.01
N GLU A 386 59.55 -9.02 -7.68
CA GLU A 386 59.18 -7.63 -7.35
C GLU A 386 58.38 -6.95 -8.47
N VAL A 387 58.64 -7.31 -9.73
CA VAL A 387 57.91 -6.80 -10.91
C VAL A 387 56.39 -7.10 -10.86
N LEU A 388 55.97 -8.10 -10.08
CA LEU A 388 54.57 -8.48 -9.92
C LEU A 388 53.85 -7.72 -8.81
N LEU A 389 54.56 -6.97 -7.96
CA LEU A 389 53.96 -6.25 -6.82
C LEU A 389 52.78 -5.34 -7.23
N PRO A 390 52.82 -4.59 -8.35
CA PRO A 390 51.69 -3.79 -8.77
C PRO A 390 50.43 -4.61 -9.06
N MET A 391 50.57 -5.70 -9.83
CA MET A 391 49.45 -6.62 -10.10
C MET A 391 48.96 -7.30 -8.84
N TYR A 392 49.88 -7.74 -7.98
CA TYR A 392 49.56 -8.38 -6.71
C TYR A 392 48.71 -7.48 -5.81
N ARG A 393 49.14 -6.24 -5.59
CA ARG A 393 48.41 -5.26 -4.78
C ARG A 393 47.02 -4.98 -5.35
N PHE A 394 46.94 -4.79 -6.67
CA PHE A 394 45.66 -4.60 -7.34
C PHE A 394 44.76 -5.83 -7.23
N PHE A 395 45.31 -7.03 -7.44
CA PHE A 395 44.59 -8.30 -7.37
C PHE A 395 43.96 -8.53 -6.00
N ARG A 396 44.72 -8.28 -4.93
CA ARG A 396 44.22 -8.35 -3.54
C ARG A 396 43.11 -7.35 -3.25
N LEU A 397 43.24 -6.13 -3.78
CA LEU A 397 42.22 -5.10 -3.64
C LEU A 397 40.90 -5.56 -4.29
N ILE A 398 40.96 -6.02 -5.54
CA ILE A 398 39.74 -6.41 -6.25
C ILE A 398 39.13 -7.71 -5.73
N ASP A 399 39.92 -8.65 -5.19
CA ASP A 399 39.43 -9.85 -4.51
C ASP A 399 38.59 -9.50 -3.26
N GLY A 400 39.12 -8.60 -2.41
CA GLY A 400 38.37 -8.11 -1.25
C GLY A 400 37.08 -7.38 -1.62
N LEU A 401 37.14 -6.53 -2.65
CA LEU A 401 35.97 -5.77 -3.13
C LEU A 401 34.92 -6.67 -3.77
N SER A 402 35.31 -7.66 -4.59
CA SER A 402 34.37 -8.59 -5.20
C SER A 402 33.70 -9.51 -4.18
N ALA A 403 34.39 -9.88 -3.10
CA ALA A 403 33.79 -10.58 -1.98
C ALA A 403 32.71 -9.70 -1.30
N GLY A 404 32.97 -8.40 -1.12
CA GLY A 404 31.99 -7.45 -0.60
C GLY A 404 30.76 -7.28 -1.49
N ILE A 405 30.96 -7.12 -2.81
CA ILE A 405 29.88 -7.06 -3.79
C ILE A 405 29.04 -8.34 -3.72
N THR A 406 29.69 -9.50 -3.65
CA THR A 406 29.02 -10.81 -3.70
C THR A 406 28.23 -11.10 -2.43
N ARG A 407 28.85 -10.97 -1.26
CA ARG A 407 28.26 -11.38 0.04
C ARG A 407 27.36 -10.32 0.67
N ARG A 408 27.60 -9.04 0.40
CA ARG A 408 26.91 -7.93 1.09
C ARG A 408 26.14 -7.01 0.15
N GLY A 409 26.24 -7.24 -1.17
CA GLY A 409 25.67 -6.33 -2.16
C GLY A 409 26.33 -4.95 -2.13
N SER A 410 27.60 -4.88 -1.72
CA SER A 410 28.33 -3.61 -1.67
C SER A 410 28.34 -2.93 -3.05
N LYS A 411 28.10 -1.63 -3.06
CA LYS A 411 28.31 -0.76 -4.21
C LYS A 411 29.73 -0.21 -4.14
N VAL A 412 30.52 -0.51 -5.16
CA VAL A 412 31.92 -0.11 -5.25
C VAL A 412 32.06 0.90 -6.37
N LEU A 413 32.60 2.08 -6.04
CA LEU A 413 33.02 3.07 -7.02
C LEU A 413 34.56 3.17 -6.98
N MET A 414 35.21 2.85 -8.09
CA MET A 414 36.67 2.91 -8.23
C MET A 414 37.06 4.04 -9.18
N LYS A 415 38.01 4.88 -8.77
CA LYS A 415 38.61 5.94 -9.58
C LYS A 415 40.12 5.76 -9.62
N ILE A 416 40.69 5.77 -10.81
CA ILE A 416 42.12 5.55 -11.03
C ILE A 416 42.75 6.83 -11.58
N ASN A 417 43.87 7.24 -10.98
CA ASN A 417 44.68 8.36 -11.44
C ASN A 417 46.16 7.94 -11.44
N GLY A 418 46.65 7.51 -12.60
CA GLY A 418 47.97 6.90 -12.74
C GLY A 418 48.09 5.68 -11.82
N THR A 419 49.09 5.67 -10.95
CA THR A 419 49.35 4.57 -10.01
C THR A 419 48.40 4.53 -8.81
N ARG A 420 47.57 5.57 -8.62
CA ARG A 420 46.68 5.67 -7.46
C ARG A 420 45.26 5.20 -7.77
N ILE A 421 44.73 4.39 -6.87
CA ILE A 421 43.38 3.85 -6.90
C ILE A 421 42.63 4.39 -5.68
N TYR A 422 41.51 5.05 -5.93
CA TYR A 422 40.56 5.52 -4.93
C TYR A 422 39.31 4.66 -5.02
N VAL A 423 38.90 4.07 -3.90
CA VAL A 423 37.70 3.25 -3.82
C VAL A 423 36.76 3.83 -2.78
N LYS A 424 35.47 3.91 -3.12
CA LYS A 424 34.39 4.13 -2.17
C LYS A 424 33.50 2.88 -2.17
N GLU A 425 33.42 2.21 -1.02
CA GLU A 425 32.56 1.04 -0.81
C GLU A 425 31.37 1.43 0.09
N GLU A 426 30.16 1.23 -0.41
CA GLU A 426 28.90 1.42 0.32
C GLU A 426 28.15 0.09 0.42
N SER A 427 27.93 -0.39 1.63
CA SER A 427 27.26 -1.65 1.91
C SER A 427 25.92 -1.44 2.60
N SER A 428 25.01 -2.42 2.45
CA SER A 428 23.81 -2.51 3.28
C SER A 428 24.14 -2.63 4.77
N PHE A 429 25.35 -3.12 5.09
CA PHE A 429 25.89 -3.22 6.44
C PHE A 429 26.90 -2.10 6.69
N ARG A 430 26.48 -1.06 7.41
CA ARG A 430 27.26 0.18 7.59
C ARG A 430 28.68 -0.02 8.13
N SER A 431 28.92 -1.08 8.91
CA SER A 431 30.25 -1.41 9.46
C SER A 431 31.32 -1.69 8.40
N TYR A 432 30.90 -1.97 7.17
CA TYR A 432 31.76 -2.23 6.01
C TYR A 432 31.91 -1.02 5.08
N ASN A 433 31.26 0.11 5.36
CA ASN A 433 31.42 1.32 4.55
C ASN A 433 32.82 1.89 4.74
N GLN A 434 33.54 2.10 3.64
CA GLN A 434 34.92 2.57 3.69
C GLN A 434 35.33 3.33 2.42
N GLU A 435 36.34 4.17 2.59
CA GLU A 435 37.12 4.77 1.53
C GLU A 435 38.54 4.23 1.58
N ILE A 436 39.07 3.80 0.43
CA ILE A 436 40.42 3.26 0.29
C ILE A 436 41.19 4.13 -0.69
N GLU A 437 42.41 4.52 -0.33
CA GLU A 437 43.42 5.05 -1.25
C GLU A 437 44.61 4.10 -1.27
N MET A 438 44.98 3.64 -2.46
CA MET A 438 46.14 2.76 -2.66
C MET A 438 47.01 3.31 -3.79
N ASP A 439 48.33 3.25 -3.64
CA ASP A 439 49.26 3.39 -4.76
C ASP A 439 49.91 2.03 -5.07
N ILE A 440 49.66 1.51 -6.27
CA ILE A 440 50.06 0.14 -6.64
C ILE A 440 51.57 -0.02 -6.80
N TYR A 441 52.35 1.06 -6.95
CA TYR A 441 53.81 0.98 -7.14
C TYR A 441 54.58 1.14 -5.83
N THR A 442 54.11 2.04 -4.97
CA THR A 442 54.75 2.27 -3.67
C THR A 442 54.24 1.34 -2.58
N GLY A 443 53.06 0.73 -2.76
CA GLY A 443 52.38 -0.05 -1.73
C GLY A 443 51.71 0.81 -0.66
N PHE A 444 51.66 2.14 -0.84
CA PHE A 444 50.87 3.02 0.03
C PHE A 444 49.43 2.52 0.09
N PHE A 445 48.90 2.37 1.30
CA PHE A 445 47.53 1.94 1.55
C PHE A 445 46.97 2.70 2.74
N ASN A 446 45.84 3.35 2.53
CA ASN A 446 45.07 4.01 3.56
C ASN A 446 43.60 3.60 3.42
N SER A 447 42.97 3.20 4.53
CA SER A 447 41.55 2.89 4.59
C SER A 447 40.89 3.68 5.72
N ARG A 448 39.76 4.32 5.42
CA ARG A 448 38.96 5.10 6.35
C ARG A 448 37.54 4.56 6.38
N LYS A 449 37.03 4.19 7.56
CA LYS A 449 35.61 3.84 7.75
C LYS A 449 34.72 5.09 7.63
N LEU A 450 33.53 4.92 7.04
CA LEU A 450 32.53 5.97 6.82
C LEU A 450 31.43 6.00 7.88
#